data_AF-X1Q055-F1
#
_entry.id   AF-X1Q055-F1
#
_cell.length_a   1.000
_cell.length_b   1.000
_cell.length_c   1.000
_cell.angle_alpha   90.00
_cell.angle_beta   90.00
_cell.angle_gamma   90.00
#
_symmetry.space_group_name_H-M   'P 1'
#
loop_
_entity.id
_entity.type
_entity.pdbx_description
1 polymer ?
#
loop_
_entity_poly.entity_id
_entity_poly.type
_entity_poly.pdbx_seq_one_letter_code
_entity_poly.pdbx_strand_id
1 'polypeptide(L)'
;MDKDILASFSGILAGELPSLTELSLKIEPMVAFVGDSISFEGGLTSKGKPLAGREIDILLNDSRYITAKTKMDGHYQGTLQVPYWYIPEIDLHALYYPRDEDIGLYIASLSPVVKLKVLYYEAGLEVTVEDKAYPGLETTVSGKFDYGQSPPLIERKVEIYLDDVFITELKAGEEFSQEIKLSPELDVGKHTIT
;
A
#
# COMPACT_ATOMS: atom_id res chain seq x y z
N MET A 1 -52.15 -6.94 44.18
CA MET A 1 -51.20 -6.30 43.24
C MET A 1 -49.84 -6.86 43.62
N ASP A 2 -49.44 -7.91 42.90
CA ASP A 2 -48.46 -8.90 43.37
C ASP A 2 -47.04 -8.36 43.36
N LYS A 3 -46.34 -8.51 44.50
CA LYS A 3 -44.93 -8.15 44.67
C LYS A 3 -43.97 -9.16 44.02
N ASP A 4 -44.49 -10.22 43.40
CA ASP A 4 -43.71 -11.32 42.84
C ASP A 4 -43.38 -11.16 41.34
N ILE A 5 -43.81 -10.09 40.69
CA ILE A 5 -43.44 -9.81 39.29
C ILE A 5 -42.09 -9.07 39.18
N LEU A 6 -41.60 -8.46 40.26
CA LEU A 6 -40.31 -7.75 40.25
C LEU A 6 -39.11 -8.65 40.53
N ALA A 7 -39.32 -9.90 40.96
CA ALA A 7 -38.24 -10.85 41.26
C ALA A 7 -37.84 -11.74 40.06
N SER A 8 -38.57 -11.70 38.94
CA SER A 8 -38.24 -12.47 37.73
C SER A 8 -37.39 -11.69 36.71
N PHE A 9 -37.08 -10.42 36.98
CA PHE A 9 -36.20 -9.59 36.13
C PHE A 9 -34.79 -9.36 36.69
N SER A 10 -34.44 -10.00 37.81
CA SER A 10 -33.07 -9.97 38.38
C SER A 10 -32.19 -11.13 37.91
N GLY A 11 -32.60 -11.88 36.88
CA GLY A 11 -31.91 -13.09 36.39
C GLY A 11 -31.28 -13.01 35.00
N ILE A 12 -31.30 -11.86 34.29
CA ILE A 12 -30.91 -11.81 32.86
C ILE A 12 -29.77 -10.81 32.52
N LEU A 13 -29.19 -10.07 33.48
CA LEU A 13 -28.13 -9.09 33.15
C LEU A 13 -26.91 -9.15 34.08
N ALA A 14 -26.19 -10.28 34.06
CA ALA A 14 -24.81 -10.34 34.53
C ALA A 14 -23.95 -11.08 33.50
N GLY A 15 -24.04 -10.70 32.23
CA GLY A 15 -22.95 -11.00 31.30
C GLY A 15 -21.76 -10.12 31.67
N GLU A 16 -20.61 -10.72 31.97
CA GLU A 16 -19.37 -9.94 32.14
C GLU A 16 -19.15 -9.09 30.89
N LEU A 17 -18.80 -7.81 31.08
CA LEU A 17 -18.44 -6.95 29.96
C LEU A 17 -17.20 -7.52 29.24
N PRO A 18 -17.16 -7.47 27.90
CA PRO A 18 -15.99 -7.87 27.15
C PRO A 18 -14.72 -7.16 27.64
N SER A 19 -13.64 -7.91 27.77
CA SER A 19 -12.37 -7.40 28.28
C SER A 19 -11.59 -6.68 27.18
N LEU A 20 -11.03 -5.51 27.50
CA LEU A 20 -10.11 -4.81 26.62
C LEU A 20 -8.90 -5.69 26.28
N THR A 21 -8.37 -5.50 25.08
CA THR A 21 -7.12 -6.12 24.64
C THR A 21 -6.09 -5.06 24.32
N GLU A 22 -4.83 -5.38 24.58
CA GLU A 22 -3.68 -4.55 24.29
C GLU A 22 -2.83 -5.25 23.24
N LEU A 23 -2.54 -4.53 22.16
CA LEU A 23 -1.83 -5.03 21.00
C LEU A 23 -0.65 -4.12 20.67
N SER A 24 0.50 -4.72 20.37
CA SER A 24 1.73 -4.00 20.02
C SER A 24 2.32 -4.55 18.73
N LEU A 25 2.94 -3.68 17.93
CA LEU A 25 3.66 -4.06 16.71
C LEU A 25 5.00 -3.34 16.68
N LYS A 26 6.04 -4.05 16.26
CA LYS A 26 7.36 -3.54 15.90
C LYS A 26 7.79 -4.16 14.59
N ILE A 27 8.61 -3.42 13.83
CA ILE A 27 9.19 -3.89 12.58
C ILE A 27 10.68 -3.61 12.54
N GLU A 28 11.42 -4.45 11.83
CA GLU A 28 12.84 -4.24 11.57
C GLU A 28 13.22 -4.80 10.18
N PRO A 29 13.89 -4.01 9.31
CA PRO A 29 14.22 -2.58 9.47
C PRO A 29 13.01 -1.64 9.31
N MET A 30 13.14 -0.40 9.80
CA MET A 30 12.16 0.69 9.57
C MET A 30 12.38 1.46 8.25
N VAL A 31 13.40 1.08 7.49
CA VAL A 31 13.71 1.59 6.15
C VAL A 31 14.04 0.40 5.26
N ALA A 32 13.38 0.25 4.12
CA ALA A 32 13.58 -0.87 3.20
C ALA A 32 13.28 -0.48 1.75
N PHE A 33 13.87 -1.18 0.78
CA PHE A 33 13.48 -1.02 -0.62
C PHE A 33 12.16 -1.74 -0.93
N VAL A 34 11.45 -1.27 -1.95
CA VAL A 34 10.36 -2.05 -2.56
C VAL A 34 10.85 -3.45 -2.93
N GLY A 35 10.08 -4.47 -2.59
CA GLY A 35 10.43 -5.88 -2.81
C GLY A 35 11.31 -6.53 -1.73
N ASP A 36 11.93 -5.75 -0.84
CA ASP A 36 12.70 -6.29 0.30
C ASP A 36 11.80 -7.05 1.27
N SER A 37 12.40 -7.89 2.12
CA SER A 37 11.71 -8.51 3.25
C SER A 37 12.09 -7.82 4.56
N ILE A 38 11.07 -7.46 5.35
CA ILE A 38 11.25 -6.98 6.72
C ILE A 38 10.65 -7.97 7.72
N SER A 39 11.15 -7.95 8.94
CA SER A 39 10.61 -8.71 10.06
C SER A 39 9.61 -7.87 10.85
N PHE A 40 8.64 -8.53 11.47
CA PHE A 40 7.74 -7.92 12.43
C PHE A 40 7.56 -8.81 13.66
N GLU A 41 7.28 -8.19 14.80
CA GLU A 41 6.94 -8.86 16.04
C GLU A 41 5.97 -8.02 16.88
N GLY A 42 5.30 -8.68 17.81
CA GLY A 42 4.33 -8.04 18.69
C GLY A 42 3.76 -8.98 19.74
N GLY A 43 2.87 -8.45 20.56
CA GLY A 43 2.18 -9.21 21.60
C GLY A 43 0.73 -8.78 21.76
N LEU A 44 -0.13 -9.74 22.08
CA LEU A 44 -1.54 -9.55 22.41
C LEU A 44 -1.79 -9.98 23.86
N THR A 45 -2.37 -9.07 24.66
CA THR A 45 -2.75 -9.37 26.04
C THR A 45 -4.14 -8.86 26.38
N SER A 46 -4.72 -9.39 27.45
CA SER A 46 -5.93 -8.86 28.09
C SER A 46 -5.77 -8.90 29.60
N LYS A 47 -5.99 -7.75 30.27
CA LYS A 47 -5.78 -7.59 31.72
C LYS A 47 -4.38 -8.10 32.16
N GLY A 48 -3.36 -7.82 31.33
CA GLY A 48 -1.97 -8.26 31.55
C GLY A 48 -1.70 -9.75 31.34
N LYS A 49 -2.68 -10.54 30.88
CA LYS A 49 -2.50 -11.97 30.57
C LYS A 49 -2.32 -12.17 29.06
N PRO A 50 -1.39 -13.04 28.62
CA PRO A 50 -1.20 -13.32 27.21
C PRO A 50 -2.39 -14.05 26.60
N LEU A 51 -2.74 -13.71 25.36
CA LEU A 51 -3.77 -14.40 24.59
C LEU A 51 -3.13 -15.26 23.50
N ALA A 52 -3.07 -16.56 23.73
CA ALA A 52 -2.38 -17.52 22.87
C ALA A 52 -3.25 -18.05 21.73
N GLY A 53 -2.68 -18.34 20.56
CA GLY A 53 -3.40 -18.96 19.45
C GLY A 53 -4.42 -18.06 18.75
N ARG A 54 -4.32 -16.74 18.91
CA ARG A 54 -5.20 -15.74 18.29
C ARG A 54 -4.61 -15.27 16.98
N GLU A 55 -5.47 -15.01 16.00
CA GLU A 55 -5.06 -14.45 14.71
C GLU A 55 -4.93 -12.93 14.80
N ILE A 56 -3.82 -12.43 14.28
CA ILE A 56 -3.46 -11.02 14.20
C ILE A 56 -3.28 -10.67 12.74
N ASP A 57 -4.06 -9.74 12.24
CA ASP A 57 -3.89 -9.22 10.89
C ASP A 57 -2.88 -8.07 10.91
N ILE A 58 -1.90 -8.12 10.02
CA ILE A 58 -0.99 -7.00 9.76
C ILE A 58 -1.55 -6.24 8.57
N LEU A 59 -1.79 -4.95 8.76
CA LEU A 59 -2.31 -4.06 7.73
C LEU A 59 -1.22 -3.15 7.20
N LEU A 60 -1.28 -2.89 5.88
CA LEU A 60 -0.52 -1.85 5.20
C LEU A 60 -1.53 -0.82 4.70
N ASN A 61 -1.42 0.45 5.13
CA ASN A 61 -2.35 1.52 4.77
C ASN A 61 -3.83 1.09 4.92
N ASP A 62 -4.18 0.60 6.12
CA ASP A 62 -5.52 0.10 6.49
C ASP A 62 -6.02 -1.15 5.73
N SER A 63 -5.22 -1.71 4.83
CA SER A 63 -5.56 -2.92 4.07
C SER A 63 -4.87 -4.14 4.63
N ARG A 64 -5.64 -5.19 4.94
CA ARG A 64 -5.08 -6.47 5.43
C ARG A 64 -4.09 -7.02 4.41
N TYR A 65 -2.88 -7.32 4.88
CA TYR A 65 -1.79 -7.82 4.03
C TYR A 65 -1.41 -9.26 4.36
N ILE A 66 -1.17 -9.56 5.64
CA ILE A 66 -0.82 -10.90 6.12
C ILE A 66 -1.45 -11.16 7.50
N THR A 67 -1.55 -12.43 7.88
CA THR A 67 -2.03 -12.85 9.21
C THR A 67 -0.95 -13.63 9.93
N ALA A 68 -0.74 -13.33 11.20
CA ALA A 68 0.11 -14.08 12.13
C ALA A 68 -0.72 -14.70 13.25
N LYS A 69 -0.18 -15.70 13.94
CA LYS A 69 -0.83 -16.33 15.09
C LYS A 69 0.01 -16.13 16.34
N THR A 70 -0.64 -15.76 17.45
CA THR A 70 0.04 -15.64 18.74
C THR A 70 0.45 -17.02 19.27
N LYS A 71 1.63 -17.08 19.88
CA LYS A 71 2.18 -18.26 20.56
C LYS A 71 1.60 -18.37 21.97
N MET A 72 2.01 -19.38 22.73
CA MET A 72 1.56 -19.61 24.11
C MET A 72 1.80 -18.42 25.06
N ASP A 73 2.83 -17.63 24.79
CA ASP A 73 3.19 -16.42 25.55
C ASP A 73 2.49 -15.15 25.02
N GLY A 74 1.53 -15.29 24.10
CA GLY A 74 0.81 -14.17 23.49
C GLY A 74 1.60 -13.39 22.45
N HIS A 75 2.85 -13.78 22.17
CA HIS A 75 3.70 -13.10 21.17
C HIS A 75 3.46 -13.65 19.78
N TYR A 76 3.57 -12.80 18.77
CA TYR A 76 3.53 -13.17 17.37
C TYR A 76 4.71 -12.54 16.64
N GLN A 77 5.14 -13.17 15.55
CA GLN A 77 6.24 -12.68 14.72
C GLN A 77 6.11 -13.23 13.30
N GLY A 78 6.76 -12.59 12.35
CA GLY A 78 6.85 -13.07 10.99
C GLY A 78 7.74 -12.19 10.12
N THR A 79 7.68 -12.45 8.82
CA THR A 79 8.28 -11.60 7.79
C THR A 79 7.20 -11.13 6.84
N LEU A 80 7.37 -9.93 6.30
CA LEU A 80 6.52 -9.39 5.23
C LEU A 80 7.42 -8.84 4.12
N GLN A 81 6.99 -9.06 2.88
CA GLN A 81 7.63 -8.46 1.73
C GLN A 81 7.06 -7.06 1.52
N VAL A 82 7.92 -6.06 1.37
CA VAL A 82 7.51 -4.69 1.04
C VAL A 82 6.89 -4.71 -0.36
N PRO A 83 5.64 -4.29 -0.54
CA PRO A 83 4.99 -4.31 -1.85
C PRO A 83 5.69 -3.35 -2.82
N TYR A 84 5.52 -3.59 -4.13
CA TYR A 84 5.98 -2.68 -5.19
C TYR A 84 5.08 -1.45 -5.30
N TRP A 85 4.89 -0.75 -4.18
CA TRP A 85 4.22 0.53 -4.10
C TRP A 85 5.28 1.62 -4.06
N TYR A 86 5.38 2.40 -5.13
CA TYR A 86 6.35 3.47 -5.28
C TYR A 86 5.88 4.74 -4.54
N ILE A 87 5.63 4.61 -3.24
CA ILE A 87 5.25 5.67 -2.31
C ILE A 87 6.29 5.74 -1.19
N PRO A 88 6.61 6.92 -0.62
CA PRO A 88 7.75 7.09 0.26
C PRO A 88 7.57 6.48 1.67
N GLU A 89 6.33 6.20 2.08
CA GLU A 89 6.00 5.70 3.40
C GLU A 89 4.79 4.75 3.33
N ILE A 90 4.84 3.70 4.14
CA ILE A 90 3.71 2.79 4.37
C ILE A 90 3.41 2.80 5.87
N ASP A 91 2.14 2.95 6.23
CA ASP A 91 1.66 2.82 7.60
C ASP A 91 1.38 1.34 7.90
N LEU A 92 2.00 0.82 8.96
CA LEU A 92 1.77 -0.53 9.47
C LEU A 92 1.10 -0.49 10.82
N HIS A 93 0.07 -1.30 11.02
CA HIS A 93 -0.44 -1.62 12.34
C HIS A 93 -0.96 -3.05 12.36
N ALA A 94 -1.06 -3.61 13.56
CA ALA A 94 -1.68 -4.90 13.79
C ALA A 94 -3.11 -4.71 14.24
N LEU A 95 -3.99 -5.62 13.81
CA LEU A 95 -5.39 -5.71 14.21
C LEU A 95 -5.65 -7.06 14.84
N TYR A 96 -6.21 -7.03 16.04
CA TYR A 96 -6.91 -8.16 16.62
C TYR A 96 -8.41 -7.89 16.57
N TYR A 97 -9.16 -8.83 15.99
CA TYR A 97 -10.61 -8.85 16.10
C TYR A 97 -11.07 -10.18 16.73
N PRO A 98 -11.99 -10.16 17.72
CA PRO A 98 -12.51 -11.37 18.34
C PRO A 98 -13.21 -12.29 17.33
N ARG A 99 -12.86 -13.58 17.37
CA ARG A 99 -13.43 -14.64 16.52
C ARG A 99 -13.80 -15.84 17.38
N ASP A 100 -14.78 -16.61 16.93
CA ASP A 100 -15.15 -17.89 17.55
C ASP A 100 -15.33 -17.77 19.08
N GLU A 101 -14.48 -18.44 19.86
CA GLU A 101 -14.51 -18.44 21.32
C GLU A 101 -14.27 -17.08 21.96
N ASP A 102 -13.68 -16.12 21.23
CA ASP A 102 -13.40 -14.78 21.73
C ASP A 102 -14.62 -13.83 21.65
N ILE A 103 -15.68 -14.21 20.91
CA ILE A 103 -16.86 -13.36 20.70
C ILE A 103 -17.60 -13.13 22.03
N GLY A 104 -17.76 -11.85 22.39
CA GLY A 104 -18.37 -11.44 23.65
C GLY A 104 -17.43 -11.52 24.86
N LEU A 105 -16.22 -12.07 24.71
CA LEU A 105 -15.20 -12.12 25.76
C LEU A 105 -14.19 -10.99 25.66
N TYR A 106 -13.81 -10.61 24.43
CA TYR A 106 -12.80 -9.60 24.17
C TYR A 106 -13.30 -8.49 23.27
N ILE A 107 -12.65 -7.32 23.38
CA ILE A 107 -12.84 -6.18 22.47
C ILE A 107 -11.69 -6.19 21.46
N ALA A 108 -12.01 -5.86 20.20
CA ALA A 108 -11.00 -5.66 19.15
C ALA A 108 -10.02 -4.55 19.52
N SER A 109 -8.79 -4.65 19.04
CA SER A 109 -7.76 -3.63 19.25
C SER A 109 -6.87 -3.45 18.03
N LEU A 110 -6.41 -2.22 17.86
CA LEU A 110 -5.37 -1.85 16.91
C LEU A 110 -4.10 -1.50 17.68
N SER A 111 -2.95 -1.90 17.16
CA SER A 111 -1.68 -1.37 17.65
C SER A 111 -1.53 0.11 17.27
N PRO A 112 -0.61 0.85 17.92
CA PRO A 112 -0.10 2.08 17.35
C PRO A 112 0.43 1.88 15.93
N VAL A 113 0.39 2.93 15.12
CA VAL A 113 0.94 2.95 13.76
C VAL A 113 2.46 2.97 13.81
N VAL A 114 3.08 2.10 13.02
CA VAL A 114 4.52 2.03 12.76
C VAL A 114 4.75 2.45 11.31
N LYS A 115 5.55 3.49 11.09
CA LYS A 115 5.86 4.02 9.76
C LYS A 115 7.08 3.32 9.19
N LEU A 116 6.91 2.65 8.05
CA LEU A 116 8.01 2.12 7.25
C LEU A 116 8.37 3.14 6.18
N LYS A 117 9.62 3.62 6.19
CA LYS A 117 10.14 4.40 5.07
C LYS A 117 10.50 3.47 3.92
N VAL A 118 9.96 3.76 2.74
CA VAL A 118 10.17 2.93 1.56
C VAL A 118 11.15 3.63 0.61
N LEU A 119 12.12 2.87 0.14
CA LEU A 119 13.09 3.30 -0.85
C LEU A 119 12.74 2.69 -2.21
N TYR A 120 12.84 3.49 -3.26
CA TYR A 120 12.71 3.06 -4.64
C TYR A 120 13.46 4.02 -5.54
N TYR A 121 13.81 3.55 -6.73
CA TYR A 121 14.39 4.39 -7.77
C TYR A 121 13.28 5.15 -8.48
N GLU A 122 13.31 6.46 -8.37
CA GLU A 122 12.45 7.35 -9.15
C GLU A 122 13.07 7.52 -10.55
N ALA A 123 12.23 7.39 -11.58
CA ALA A 123 12.64 7.63 -12.96
C ALA A 123 12.04 8.96 -13.43
N GLY A 124 12.88 9.93 -13.77
CA GLY A 124 12.49 11.11 -14.51
C GLY A 124 12.40 10.80 -16.01
N LEU A 125 11.53 11.52 -16.71
CA LEU A 125 11.47 11.54 -18.16
C LEU A 125 11.43 12.99 -18.62
N GLU A 126 12.46 13.40 -19.35
CA GLU A 126 12.46 14.66 -20.09
C GLU A 126 11.93 14.38 -21.50
N VAL A 127 10.98 15.19 -21.96
CA VAL A 127 10.42 15.10 -23.32
C VAL A 127 10.61 16.43 -24.02
N THR A 128 11.15 16.37 -25.23
CA THR A 128 11.36 17.52 -26.10
C THR A 128 10.70 17.28 -27.45
N VAL A 129 10.03 18.29 -27.97
CA VAL A 129 9.48 18.35 -29.32
C VAL A 129 9.82 19.73 -29.90
N GLU A 130 9.84 19.84 -31.22
CA GLU A 130 10.00 21.13 -31.88
C GLU A 130 8.96 22.15 -31.41
N ASP A 131 9.37 23.41 -31.23
CA ASP A 131 8.48 24.50 -30.80
C ASP A 131 7.27 24.71 -31.73
N LYS A 132 7.39 24.27 -32.99
CA LYS A 132 6.35 24.35 -34.01
C LYS A 132 6.37 23.08 -34.84
N ALA A 133 5.19 22.51 -35.04
CA ALA A 133 4.95 21.44 -35.99
C ALA A 133 3.75 21.81 -36.88
N TYR A 134 3.65 21.17 -38.05
CA TYR A 134 2.65 21.52 -39.05
C TYR A 134 1.71 20.34 -39.33
N PRO A 135 0.39 20.56 -39.38
CA PRO A 135 -0.56 19.54 -39.79
C PRO A 135 -0.17 18.90 -41.14
N GLY A 136 -0.21 17.57 -41.20
CA GLY A 136 0.16 16.79 -42.38
C GLY A 136 1.66 16.55 -42.58
N LEU A 137 2.53 17.18 -41.78
CA LEU A 137 3.97 16.93 -41.77
C LEU A 137 4.39 16.06 -40.57
N GLU A 138 5.61 15.54 -40.65
CA GLU A 138 6.25 14.82 -39.55
C GLU A 138 6.87 15.81 -38.56
N THR A 139 6.89 15.43 -37.29
CA THR A 139 7.67 16.08 -36.23
C THR A 139 8.35 15.03 -35.37
N THR A 140 9.41 15.42 -34.67
CA THR A 140 10.23 14.50 -33.88
C THR A 140 9.99 14.73 -32.40
N VAL A 141 9.59 13.66 -31.72
CA VAL A 141 9.56 13.60 -30.25
C VAL A 141 10.81 12.91 -29.78
N SER A 142 11.61 13.60 -28.99
CA SER A 142 12.77 13.02 -28.32
C SER A 142 12.51 12.97 -26.82
N GLY A 143 13.05 11.96 -26.16
CA GLY A 143 12.98 11.87 -24.72
C GLY A 143 14.18 11.20 -24.11
N LYS A 144 14.45 11.56 -22.85
CA LYS A 144 15.56 11.05 -22.06
C LYS A 144 15.07 10.63 -20.68
N PHE A 145 15.31 9.37 -20.36
CA PHE A 145 15.07 8.86 -19.02
C PHE A 145 16.24 9.22 -18.10
N ASP A 146 15.92 9.77 -16.92
CA ASP A 146 16.86 9.95 -15.84
C ASP A 146 16.53 8.98 -14.71
N TYR A 147 17.38 7.97 -14.52
CA TYR A 147 17.19 6.96 -13.48
C TYR A 147 17.95 7.28 -12.17
N GLY A 148 18.67 8.41 -12.09
CA GLY A 148 19.40 8.87 -10.91
C GLY A 148 20.65 8.05 -10.52
N GLN A 149 20.55 6.71 -10.42
CA GLN A 149 21.64 5.77 -10.09
C GLN A 149 21.42 4.38 -10.73
N SER A 150 22.49 3.83 -11.35
CA SER A 150 22.81 2.45 -11.79
C SER A 150 21.75 1.31 -11.81
N PRO A 151 21.78 0.40 -12.82
CA PRO A 151 22.03 0.61 -14.24
C PRO A 151 20.72 0.92 -15.00
N PRO A 152 20.79 1.54 -16.19
CA PRO A 152 19.62 1.76 -17.03
C PRO A 152 18.93 0.42 -17.30
N LEU A 153 17.62 0.41 -17.10
CA LEU A 153 16.80 -0.76 -17.37
C LEU A 153 16.91 -1.14 -18.85
N ILE A 154 16.86 -2.45 -19.07
CA ILE A 154 16.46 -3.07 -20.34
C ILE A 154 15.28 -2.29 -20.90
N GLU A 155 15.29 -2.03 -22.20
CA GLU A 155 14.35 -1.18 -22.93
C GLU A 155 12.96 -1.06 -22.30
N ARG A 156 12.49 0.17 -22.06
CA ARG A 156 11.13 0.46 -21.60
C ARG A 156 10.20 0.65 -22.78
N LYS A 157 8.95 0.24 -22.61
CA LYS A 157 7.86 0.62 -23.51
C LYS A 157 7.58 2.11 -23.31
N VAL A 158 7.61 2.87 -24.39
CA VAL A 158 7.20 4.27 -24.46
C VAL A 158 5.96 4.33 -25.33
N GLU A 159 4.92 5.00 -24.84
CA GLU A 159 3.72 5.32 -25.60
C GLU A 159 3.71 6.83 -25.78
N ILE A 160 3.42 7.30 -26.99
CA ILE A 160 3.36 8.73 -27.31
C ILE A 160 1.91 9.08 -27.62
N TYR A 161 1.40 10.10 -26.94
CA TYR A 161 0.06 10.62 -27.12
C TYR A 161 0.12 12.07 -27.60
N LEU A 162 -0.85 12.46 -28.43
CA LEU A 162 -1.11 13.84 -28.84
C LEU A 162 -2.53 14.20 -28.38
N ASP A 163 -2.66 15.18 -27.48
CA ASP A 163 -3.92 15.56 -26.86
C ASP A 163 -4.72 14.34 -26.33
N ASP A 164 -4.03 13.50 -25.56
CA ASP A 164 -4.53 12.24 -24.99
C ASP A 164 -4.91 11.15 -26.03
N VAL A 165 -4.62 11.36 -27.32
CA VAL A 165 -4.82 10.38 -28.39
C VAL A 165 -3.53 9.63 -28.66
N PHE A 166 -3.57 8.30 -28.55
CA PHE A 166 -2.42 7.43 -28.83
C PHE A 166 -1.96 7.59 -30.29
N ILE A 167 -0.66 7.81 -30.48
CA ILE A 167 -0.02 7.96 -31.80
C ILE A 167 0.82 6.75 -32.14
N THR A 168 1.73 6.35 -31.24
CA THR A 168 2.68 5.25 -31.49
C THR A 168 3.25 4.70 -30.19
N GLU A 169 3.87 3.53 -30.29
CA GLU A 169 4.66 2.91 -29.22
C GLU A 169 6.05 2.51 -29.72
N LEU A 170 7.03 2.53 -28.83
CA LEU A 170 8.37 2.06 -29.09
C LEU A 170 9.00 1.44 -27.85
N LYS A 171 10.12 0.75 -28.05
CA LYS A 171 11.00 0.30 -26.97
C LYS A 171 12.25 1.17 -26.98
N ALA A 172 12.57 1.77 -25.84
CA ALA A 172 13.65 2.72 -25.70
C ALA A 172 14.53 2.41 -24.49
N GLY A 173 15.84 2.62 -24.64
CA GLY A 173 16.79 2.55 -23.53
C GLY A 173 16.77 3.83 -22.69
N GLU A 174 17.93 4.49 -22.57
CA GLU A 174 18.06 5.77 -21.86
C GLU A 174 17.47 6.94 -22.65
N GLU A 175 17.59 6.90 -23.97
CA GLU A 175 17.13 7.98 -24.86
C GLU A 175 16.29 7.39 -26.00
N PHE A 176 15.36 8.20 -26.52
CA PHE A 176 14.65 7.90 -27.76
C PHE A 176 14.44 9.12 -28.62
N SER A 177 14.24 8.86 -29.90
CA SER A 177 13.83 9.84 -30.89
C SER A 177 12.87 9.15 -31.85
N GLN A 178 11.64 9.65 -31.94
CA GLN A 178 10.57 9.06 -32.72
C GLN A 178 9.92 10.13 -33.60
N GLU A 179 9.93 9.89 -34.91
CA GLU A 179 9.15 10.68 -35.86
C GLU A 179 7.67 10.28 -35.74
N ILE A 180 6.81 11.28 -35.62
CA ILE A 180 5.35 11.13 -35.60
C ILE A 180 4.74 11.95 -36.73
N LYS A 181 3.75 11.38 -37.41
CA LYS A 181 3.02 12.07 -38.46
C LYS A 181 1.80 12.77 -37.89
N LEU A 182 1.71 14.08 -38.09
CA LEU A 182 0.55 14.86 -37.68
C LEU A 182 -0.58 14.72 -38.70
N SER A 183 -1.81 14.58 -38.21
CA SER A 183 -2.99 14.57 -39.09
C SER A 183 -3.05 15.87 -39.90
N PRO A 184 -3.35 15.83 -41.21
CA PRO A 184 -3.67 17.03 -41.99
C PRO A 184 -4.90 17.78 -41.47
N GLU A 185 -5.77 17.08 -40.72
CA GLU A 185 -6.98 17.61 -40.10
C GLU A 185 -6.74 18.10 -38.66
N LEU A 186 -5.49 18.07 -38.18
CA LEU A 186 -5.15 18.58 -36.86
C LEU A 186 -5.44 20.08 -36.81
N ASP A 187 -6.22 20.50 -35.81
CA ASP A 187 -6.50 21.91 -35.58
C ASP A 187 -5.20 22.70 -35.37
N VAL A 188 -5.22 24.00 -35.66
CA VAL A 188 -4.08 24.87 -35.38
C VAL A 188 -4.17 25.40 -33.96
N GLY A 189 -3.03 25.46 -33.27
CA GLY A 189 -2.97 26.03 -31.93
C GLY A 189 -1.95 25.34 -31.05
N LYS A 190 -2.25 25.29 -29.75
CA LYS A 190 -1.43 24.60 -28.76
C LYS A 190 -1.94 23.17 -28.60
N HIS A 191 -1.03 22.22 -28.78
CA HIS A 191 -1.25 20.80 -28.55
C HIS A 191 -0.29 20.31 -27.48
N THR A 192 -0.62 19.19 -26.84
CA THR A 192 0.19 18.57 -25.79
C THR A 192 0.65 17.19 -26.23
N ILE A 193 1.95 16.92 -26.03
CA ILE A 193 2.51 15.57 -26.15
C ILE A 193 2.76 15.05 -24.74
N THR A 194 2.35 13.81 -24.48
CA THR A 194 2.55 13.08 -23.23
C THR A 194 3.03 11.67 -23.50
#